data_AF-A0A6P1ZLI2-F1
#
_entry.id   AF-A0A6P1ZLI2-F1
#
_cell.length_a   1.000
_cell.length_b   1.000
_cell.length_c   1.000
_cell.angle_alpha   90.00
_cell.angle_beta   90.00
_cell.angle_gamma   90.00
#
_symmetry.space_group_name_H-M   'P 1'
#
loop_
_entity.id
_entity.type
_entity.pdbx_description
1 polymer ?
#
loop_
_entity_poly.entity_id
_entity_poly.type
_entity_poly.pdbx_seq_one_letter_code
_entity_poly.pdbx_strand_id
1 'polypeptide(L)'
;MKKSLLVCLTAAALVLAFALPSIYAEDAPADGLVLDHTDDAKGYKVTFNHTSHASVDCTTCHHQEGDKQYASCVTEGCHSATDKAADLSWYKVVHNRKAGVKETCMSCHVETAGSDKELKKKLTGCMGSACHPK
;
A
#
# COMPACT_ATOMS: atom_id res chain seq x y z
N MET A 1 -37.69 25.55 22.28
CA MET A 1 -37.04 24.42 22.99
C MET A 1 -36.97 23.15 22.13
N LYS A 2 -38.08 22.58 21.64
CA LYS A 2 -38.09 21.32 20.85
C LYS A 2 -37.28 21.40 19.54
N LYS A 3 -37.34 22.52 18.81
CA LYS A 3 -36.59 22.73 17.56
C LYS A 3 -35.08 22.88 17.77
N SER A 4 -34.66 23.61 18.80
CA SER A 4 -33.23 23.74 19.15
C SER A 4 -32.63 22.42 19.64
N LEU A 5 -33.40 21.60 20.37
CA LEU A 5 -32.98 20.26 20.80
C LEU A 5 -32.79 19.33 19.59
N LEU A 6 -33.72 19.39 18.62
CA LEU A 6 -33.63 18.60 17.39
C LEU A 6 -32.38 18.97 16.57
N VAL A 7 -32.11 20.27 16.42
CA VAL A 7 -30.93 20.78 15.68
C VAL A 7 -29.62 20.34 16.34
N CYS A 8 -29.53 20.40 17.68
CA CYS A 8 -28.35 19.91 18.40
C CYS A 8 -28.15 18.39 18.24
N LEU A 9 -29.22 17.60 18.30
CA LEU A 9 -29.15 16.14 18.11
C LEU A 9 -28.72 15.77 16.69
N THR A 10 -29.24 16.47 15.68
CA THR A 10 -28.82 16.24 14.29
C THR A 10 -27.37 16.65 14.05
N ALA A 11 -26.91 17.75 14.65
CA ALA A 11 -25.52 18.20 14.53
C ALA A 11 -24.55 17.21 15.21
N ALA A 12 -24.90 16.72 16.40
CA ALA A 12 -24.12 15.70 17.10
C ALA A 12 -24.07 14.38 16.30
N ALA A 13 -25.20 13.94 15.73
CA ALA A 13 -25.25 12.73 14.90
C ALA A 13 -24.40 12.86 13.63
N LEU A 14 -24.37 14.03 12.99
CA LEU A 14 -23.48 14.30 11.86
C LEU A 14 -22.01 14.24 12.27
N VAL A 15 -21.61 14.89 13.37
CA VAL A 15 -20.22 14.85 13.86
C VAL A 15 -19.79 13.42 14.18
N LEU A 16 -20.66 12.63 14.83
CA LEU A 16 -20.42 11.23 15.11
C LEU A 16 -20.29 10.41 13.81
N ALA A 17 -21.13 10.63 12.81
CA ALA A 17 -21.05 9.91 11.53
C ALA A 17 -19.72 10.13 10.78
N PHE A 18 -19.10 11.31 10.90
CA PHE A 18 -17.80 11.60 10.30
C PHE A 18 -16.60 11.21 11.18
N ALA A 19 -16.78 11.12 12.50
CA ALA A 19 -15.73 10.71 13.44
C ALA A 19 -15.66 9.19 13.69
N LEU A 20 -16.74 8.45 13.45
CA LEU A 20 -16.77 6.98 13.62
C LEU A 20 -15.81 6.22 12.68
N PRO A 21 -15.61 6.60 11.41
CA PRO A 21 -14.69 5.88 10.52
C PRO A 21 -13.23 5.90 11.00
N SER A 22 -12.78 6.96 11.69
CA SER A 22 -11.39 7.06 12.15
C SER A 22 -11.08 6.21 13.39
N ILE A 23 -12.10 5.71 14.11
CA ILE A 23 -11.92 4.80 15.25
C ILE A 23 -11.95 3.31 14.85
N TYR A 24 -12.29 3.00 13.60
CA TYR A 24 -12.23 1.63 13.05
C TYR A 24 -11.07 1.43 12.06
N ALA A 25 -10.16 2.40 11.91
CA ALA A 25 -8.94 2.20 11.16
C ALA A 25 -8.00 1.29 11.97
N GLU A 26 -7.70 0.11 11.44
CA GLU A 26 -6.68 -0.79 12.00
C GLU A 26 -5.32 -0.08 11.99
N ASP A 27 -4.59 -0.15 13.11
CA ASP A 27 -3.23 0.38 13.16
C ASP A 27 -2.33 -0.38 12.19
N ALA A 28 -1.57 0.35 11.38
CA ALA A 28 -0.61 -0.26 10.49
C ALA A 28 0.44 -1.04 11.31
N PRO A 29 0.89 -2.23 10.85
CA PRO A 29 1.96 -2.96 11.50
C PRO A 29 3.22 -2.12 11.64
N ALA A 30 4.01 -2.43 12.67
CA ALA A 30 5.33 -1.86 12.83
C ALA A 30 6.20 -2.08 11.58
N ASP A 31 7.13 -1.15 11.37
CA ASP A 31 8.11 -1.22 10.29
C ASP A 31 9.00 -2.46 10.38
N GLY A 32 9.66 -2.79 9.27
CA GLY A 32 10.56 -3.93 9.20
C GLY A 32 9.94 -5.20 8.61
N LEU A 33 8.75 -5.10 8.00
CA LEU A 33 8.13 -6.24 7.32
C LEU A 33 9.00 -6.70 6.16
N VAL A 34 9.36 -7.98 6.13
CA VAL A 34 10.22 -8.53 5.09
C VAL A 34 9.36 -9.16 4.00
N LEU A 35 9.41 -8.58 2.80
CA LEU A 35 8.82 -9.13 1.59
C LEU A 35 9.83 -10.09 0.95
N ASP A 36 9.56 -11.39 1.08
CA ASP A 36 10.41 -12.49 0.62
C ASP A 36 9.54 -13.57 -0.01
N HIS A 37 8.99 -13.26 -1.19
CA HIS A 37 8.05 -14.14 -1.89
C HIS A 37 8.55 -14.57 -3.27
N THR A 38 9.85 -14.49 -3.49
CA THR A 38 10.47 -15.06 -4.69
C THR A 38 11.47 -16.10 -4.26
N ASP A 39 11.38 -17.30 -4.83
CA ASP A 39 12.44 -18.32 -4.75
C ASP A 39 13.66 -17.89 -5.61
N ASP A 40 14.07 -16.62 -5.50
CA ASP A 40 15.20 -16.09 -6.22
C ASP A 40 16.49 -16.65 -5.61
N ALA A 41 17.32 -17.28 -6.45
CA ALA A 41 18.55 -17.92 -6.01
C ALA A 41 19.57 -16.95 -5.38
N LYS A 42 19.41 -15.63 -5.57
CA LYS A 42 20.24 -14.59 -4.95
C LYS A 42 19.68 -14.11 -3.62
N GLY A 43 18.49 -14.57 -3.22
CA GLY A 43 17.89 -14.30 -1.93
C GLY A 43 17.51 -12.84 -1.73
N TYR A 44 17.02 -12.17 -2.77
CA TYR A 44 16.58 -10.78 -2.64
C TYR A 44 15.36 -10.67 -1.73
N LYS A 45 15.52 -9.89 -0.65
CA LYS A 45 14.45 -9.55 0.29
C LYS A 45 14.30 -8.05 0.35
N VAL A 46 13.08 -7.57 0.46
CA VAL A 46 12.78 -6.13 0.56
C VAL A 46 12.15 -5.86 1.91
N THR A 47 12.71 -4.92 2.67
CA THR A 47 12.07 -4.43 3.89
C THR A 47 11.07 -3.35 3.55
N PHE A 48 9.82 -3.53 3.97
CA PHE A 48 8.72 -2.59 3.82
C PHE A 48 8.39 -1.93 5.16
N ASN A 49 8.19 -0.62 5.11
CA ASN A 49 7.88 0.23 6.25
C ASN A 49 6.59 0.99 5.96
N HIS A 50 5.60 0.89 6.84
CA HIS A 50 4.36 1.66 6.72
C HIS A 50 4.58 3.13 7.04
N THR A 51 5.53 3.46 7.93
CA THR A 51 5.79 4.85 8.31
C THR A 51 6.24 5.71 7.13
N SER A 52 6.97 5.13 6.17
CA SER A 52 7.37 5.83 4.94
C SER A 52 6.22 6.04 3.95
N HIS A 53 5.05 5.44 4.21
CA HIS A 53 3.85 5.51 3.39
C HIS A 53 2.63 6.04 4.19
N ALA A 54 2.85 6.66 5.36
CA ALA A 54 1.77 7.09 6.24
C ALA A 54 0.83 8.15 5.62
N SER A 55 1.27 8.85 4.56
CA SER A 55 0.45 9.79 3.79
C SER A 55 -0.28 9.16 2.61
N VAL A 56 -0.13 7.85 2.37
CA VAL A 56 -0.78 7.11 1.29
C VAL A 56 -2.02 6.43 1.86
N ASP A 57 -3.15 6.59 1.17
CA ASP A 57 -4.39 5.91 1.56
C ASP A 57 -4.19 4.40 1.55
N CYS A 58 -4.62 3.72 2.61
CA CYS A 58 -4.44 2.27 2.79
C CYS A 58 -4.96 1.49 1.56
N THR A 59 -6.08 1.92 0.98
CA THR A 59 -6.76 1.25 -0.15
C THR A 59 -6.01 1.38 -1.48
N THR A 60 -4.98 2.24 -1.52
CA THR A 60 -4.05 2.30 -2.66
C THR A 60 -3.32 0.97 -2.83
N CYS A 61 -2.86 0.38 -1.71
CA CYS A 61 -2.17 -0.91 -1.69
C CYS A 61 -3.11 -2.05 -1.31
N HIS A 62 -3.89 -1.86 -0.24
CA HIS A 62 -4.90 -2.79 0.26
C HIS A 62 -6.21 -2.63 -0.50
N HIS A 63 -6.15 -2.93 -1.79
CA HIS A 63 -7.21 -2.65 -2.75
C HIS A 63 -8.40 -3.63 -2.67
N GLN A 64 -8.34 -4.62 -1.78
CA GLN A 64 -9.40 -5.59 -1.59
C GLN A 64 -10.39 -5.06 -0.54
N GLU A 65 -11.67 -5.39 -0.68
CA GLU A 65 -12.70 -5.02 0.30
C GLU A 65 -13.14 -6.23 1.12
N GLY A 66 -13.69 -5.96 2.31
CA GLY A 66 -14.22 -6.99 3.22
C GLY A 66 -13.12 -7.77 3.94
N ASP A 67 -13.37 -9.04 4.25
CA ASP A 67 -12.53 -9.87 5.13
C ASP A 67 -11.07 -10.05 4.65
N LYS A 68 -10.80 -9.77 3.37
CA LYS A 68 -9.46 -9.89 2.76
C LYS A 68 -8.76 -8.54 2.55
N GLN A 69 -9.32 -7.44 3.03
CA GLN A 69 -8.80 -6.08 2.80
C GLN A 69 -7.32 -5.95 3.17
N TYR A 70 -6.91 -6.51 4.30
CA TYR A 70 -5.53 -6.46 4.78
C TYR A 70 -4.79 -7.81 4.68
N ALA A 71 -5.32 -8.75 3.91
CA ALA A 71 -4.66 -10.03 3.68
C ALA A 71 -3.33 -9.83 2.93
N SER A 72 -2.42 -10.79 3.08
CA SER A 72 -1.16 -10.80 2.35
C SER A 72 -1.41 -10.76 0.83
N CYS A 73 -0.62 -9.95 0.11
CA CYS A 73 -0.70 -9.81 -1.34
C CYS A 73 -0.62 -11.15 -2.08
N VAL A 74 0.05 -12.12 -1.45
CA VAL A 74 0.40 -13.43 -2.02
C VAL A 74 -0.45 -14.56 -1.43
N THR A 75 -1.57 -14.23 -0.80
CA THR A 75 -2.58 -15.21 -0.40
C THR A 75 -2.98 -16.05 -1.63
N GLU A 76 -3.31 -17.32 -1.43
CA GLU A 76 -3.71 -18.22 -2.52
C GLU A 76 -4.85 -17.61 -3.36
N GLY A 77 -4.67 -17.60 -4.68
CA GLY A 77 -5.61 -16.98 -5.63
C GLY A 77 -5.46 -15.46 -5.78
N CYS A 78 -4.51 -14.83 -5.08
CA CYS A 78 -4.11 -13.43 -5.25
C CYS A 78 -2.79 -13.36 -6.04
N HIS A 79 -1.84 -12.51 -5.68
CA HIS A 79 -0.61 -12.28 -6.45
C HIS A 79 0.52 -13.25 -6.11
N SER A 80 0.24 -14.56 -6.06
CA SER A 80 1.19 -15.59 -5.62
C SER A 80 1.99 -16.24 -6.76
N ALA A 81 1.78 -15.83 -8.01
CA ALA A 81 2.47 -16.47 -9.13
C ALA A 81 3.95 -16.02 -9.18
N THR A 82 4.85 -17.00 -9.19
CA THR A 82 6.31 -16.80 -9.26
C THR A 82 6.80 -16.50 -10.68
N ASP A 83 6.06 -16.95 -11.70
CA ASP A 83 6.30 -16.55 -13.08
C ASP A 83 6.05 -15.04 -13.25
N LYS A 84 7.05 -14.34 -13.75
CA LYS A 84 7.01 -12.90 -14.02
C LYS A 84 6.04 -12.53 -15.14
N ALA A 85 5.65 -13.48 -15.99
CA ALA A 85 4.74 -13.27 -17.11
C ALA A 85 3.27 -13.59 -16.79
N ALA A 86 2.98 -14.27 -15.68
CA ALA A 86 1.62 -14.62 -15.28
C ALA A 86 0.75 -13.39 -14.94
N ASP A 87 -0.58 -13.53 -15.01
CA ASP A 87 -1.52 -12.45 -14.71
C ASP A 87 -1.47 -12.05 -13.24
N LEU A 88 -1.41 -13.05 -12.35
CA LEU A 88 -1.31 -12.89 -10.90
C LEU A 88 0.14 -12.89 -10.38
N SER A 89 1.05 -12.35 -11.19
CA SER A 89 2.48 -12.32 -10.86
C SER A 89 2.79 -11.37 -9.71
N TRP A 90 3.40 -11.90 -8.65
CA TRP A 90 3.95 -11.09 -7.55
C TRP A 90 4.92 -10.03 -8.08
N TYR A 91 5.78 -10.44 -9.00
CA TYR A 91 6.80 -9.56 -9.58
C TYR A 91 6.16 -8.36 -10.31
N LYS A 92 5.10 -8.59 -11.10
CA LYS A 92 4.44 -7.52 -11.86
C LYS A 92 3.77 -6.49 -10.96
N VAL A 93 3.08 -6.91 -9.89
CA VAL A 93 2.38 -5.98 -9.00
C VAL A 93 3.31 -5.11 -8.17
N VAL A 94 4.58 -5.50 -8.05
CA VAL A 94 5.62 -4.67 -7.42
C VAL A 94 6.36 -3.80 -8.47
N HIS A 95 6.76 -4.38 -9.61
CA HIS A 95 7.76 -3.79 -10.50
C HIS A 95 7.21 -3.12 -11.77
N ASN A 96 5.91 -3.26 -12.08
CA ASN A 96 5.39 -2.64 -13.29
C ASN A 96 5.47 -1.12 -13.18
N ARG A 97 6.19 -0.47 -14.10
CA ARG A 97 6.41 0.99 -14.07
C ARG A 97 5.17 1.80 -14.45
N LYS A 98 4.16 1.13 -15.03
CA LYS A 98 2.89 1.74 -15.39
C LYS A 98 1.82 1.20 -14.45
N ALA A 99 0.97 2.08 -13.95
CA ALA A 99 -0.20 1.67 -13.19
C ALA A 99 -1.09 0.75 -14.06
N GLY A 100 -1.64 -0.28 -13.43
CA GLY A 100 -2.67 -1.13 -14.02
C GLY A 100 -4.05 -0.66 -13.58
N VAL A 101 -4.85 -1.59 -13.06
CA VAL A 101 -6.10 -1.27 -12.33
C VAL A 101 -5.81 -0.52 -11.02
N LYS A 102 -4.65 -0.79 -10.42
CA LYS A 102 -4.13 -0.16 -9.20
C LYS A 102 -2.67 0.24 -9.41
N GLU A 103 -2.18 1.13 -8.54
CA GLU A 103 -0.77 1.49 -8.52
C GLU A 103 0.09 0.31 -8.06
N THR A 104 1.33 0.28 -8.53
CA THR A 104 2.39 -0.58 -8.02
C THR A 104 3.39 0.26 -7.23
N CYS A 105 4.28 -0.39 -6.48
CA CYS A 105 5.41 0.29 -5.85
C CYS A 105 6.19 1.12 -6.89
N MET A 106 6.52 0.49 -8.03
CA MET A 106 7.33 1.13 -9.05
C MET A 106 6.59 2.24 -9.80
N SER A 107 5.28 2.13 -10.06
CA SER A 107 4.55 3.20 -10.76
C SER A 107 4.48 4.47 -9.91
N CYS A 108 4.11 4.33 -8.64
CA CYS A 108 4.03 5.45 -7.70
C CYS A 108 5.42 6.07 -7.44
N HIS A 109 6.45 5.24 -7.27
CA HIS A 109 7.82 5.71 -7.06
C HIS A 109 8.41 6.43 -8.28
N VAL A 110 8.05 6.02 -9.50
CA VAL A 110 8.46 6.72 -10.72
C VAL A 110 7.82 8.11 -10.78
N GLU A 111 6.54 8.21 -10.43
CA GLU A 111 5.83 9.49 -10.36
C GLU A 111 6.40 10.40 -9.26
N THR A 112 6.53 9.87 -8.05
CA THR A 112 7.08 10.58 -6.88
C THR A 112 8.50 11.10 -7.14
N ALA A 113 9.33 10.30 -7.82
CA ALA A 113 10.70 10.72 -8.13
C ALA A 113 10.77 11.79 -9.25
N GLY A 114 9.75 11.88 -10.12
CA GLY A 114 9.65 12.92 -11.15
C GLY A 114 10.91 13.06 -12.01
N SER A 115 11.59 14.22 -11.92
CA SER A 115 12.87 14.49 -12.58
C SER A 115 14.08 14.45 -11.64
N ASP A 116 13.87 14.27 -10.34
CA ASP A 116 14.91 14.23 -9.32
C ASP A 116 15.77 12.97 -9.46
N LYS A 117 17.07 13.17 -9.67
CA LYS A 117 18.03 12.07 -9.90
C LYS A 117 18.30 11.25 -8.64
N GLU A 118 18.35 11.90 -7.48
CA GLU A 118 18.61 11.23 -6.21
C GLU A 118 17.40 10.42 -5.78
N LEU A 119 16.19 10.98 -5.91
CA LEU A 119 14.95 10.24 -5.66
C LEU A 119 14.78 9.09 -6.66
N LYS A 120 15.12 9.28 -7.95
CA LYS A 120 15.09 8.19 -8.93
C LYS A 120 15.99 7.03 -8.52
N LYS A 121 17.23 7.33 -8.12
CA LYS A 121 18.17 6.32 -7.67
C LYS A 121 17.65 5.61 -6.41
N LYS A 122 17.16 6.37 -5.44
CA LYS A 122 16.66 5.85 -4.16
C LYS A 122 15.39 5.01 -4.30
N LEU A 123 14.44 5.42 -5.15
CA LEU A 123 13.09 4.84 -5.20
C LEU A 123 12.88 3.85 -6.35
N THR A 124 13.62 3.98 -7.45
CA THR A 124 13.39 3.21 -8.69
C THR A 124 14.59 2.39 -9.15
N GLY A 125 15.74 2.52 -8.47
CA GLY A 125 16.95 1.77 -8.80
C GLY A 125 16.79 0.26 -8.53
N CYS A 126 17.29 -0.57 -9.45
CA CYS A 126 17.27 -2.02 -9.27
C CYS A 126 18.27 -2.51 -8.22
N MET A 127 19.37 -1.78 -8.01
CA MET A 127 20.40 -2.05 -7.01
C MET A 127 20.90 -0.73 -6.42
N GLY A 128 21.20 -0.73 -5.12
CA GLY A 128 21.59 0.46 -4.37
C GLY A 128 20.43 1.45 -4.16
N SER A 129 19.19 0.97 -4.27
CA SER A 129 17.97 1.70 -3.90
C SER A 129 17.59 1.41 -2.44
N ALA A 130 16.55 2.06 -1.95
CA ALA A 130 15.99 1.74 -0.65
C ALA A 130 15.39 0.32 -0.61
N CYS A 131 14.93 -0.22 -1.74
CA CYS A 131 14.32 -1.55 -1.81
C CYS A 131 15.36 -2.66 -1.96
N HIS A 132 16.38 -2.44 -2.80
CA HIS A 132 17.48 -3.38 -3.04
C HIS A 132 18.81 -2.74 -2.66
N PRO A 133 19.14 -2.65 -1.35
CA PRO A 133 20.44 -2.18 -0.90
C PRO A 133 21.57 -3.12 -1.38
N LYS A 134 22.81 -2.62 -1.33
CA LYS A 134 24.00 -3.41 -1.67
C LYS A 134 24.35 -4.41 -0.57
#